data_AF-A0A7E6E386-F1
#
_entry.id   AF-A0A7E6E386-F1
#
_cell.length_a   1.000
_cell.length_b   1.000
_cell.length_c   1.000
_cell.angle_alpha   90.00
_cell.angle_beta   90.00
_cell.angle_gamma   90.00
#
_symmetry.space_group_name_H-M   'P 1'
#
loop_
_entity.id
_entity.type
_entity.pdbx_description
1 polymer ?
#
loop_
_entity_poly.entity_id
_entity_poly.type
_entity_poly.pdbx_seq_one_letter_code
_entity_poly.pdbx_strand_id
1 'polypeptide(L)'
;MTLWVRSTGRALRLWGRGGEPAWACRHRVAGGSRPTPFSAGASGAFGSGGGGEEEKPRLRDVAELIRAQAGQGVVVMAGAGISTASGIPDFRSPGSGFYSALRHWDVPYPEAIFELSFFLANPRPFFAWAKNMHPGNFRPNVIHYFLRLLHDRGLLRRLYTQNIDGLERASGIPGSKLVEAHGSFASATCTSCGKASPEQDLWATVMADGVPRCAVCAGLVKPDVVFFGEMLPERFFLHLVDFPAAELLLVLGTSLKVEPFASLSEAVRSSVPRVLMNREAVESWRPRSRDVVQLGDLVDSVERLVELLGWTEEMRELVQRETAKLGRPGR
;
A
#
# COMPACT_ATOMS: atom_id res chain seq x y z
N MET A 1 26.70 30.02 -34.56
CA MET A 1 26.55 30.50 -33.16
C MET A 1 25.72 29.46 -32.42
N THR A 2 26.40 28.60 -31.69
CA THR A 2 25.86 27.39 -31.06
C THR A 2 25.89 27.64 -29.56
N LEU A 3 24.76 27.55 -28.86
CA LEU A 3 24.71 27.61 -27.40
C LEU A 3 24.11 26.30 -26.87
N TRP A 4 25.01 25.40 -26.51
CA TRP A 4 24.75 24.24 -25.67
C TRP A 4 24.61 24.70 -24.21
N VAL A 5 23.46 24.47 -23.58
CA VAL A 5 23.36 24.48 -22.12
C VAL A 5 23.55 23.04 -21.65
N ARG A 6 24.74 22.76 -21.10
CA ARG A 6 25.04 21.51 -20.38
C ARG A 6 24.43 21.59 -18.98
N SER A 7 23.40 20.80 -18.68
CA SER A 7 23.04 20.51 -17.29
C SER A 7 23.85 19.29 -16.82
N THR A 8 24.90 19.53 -16.05
CA THR A 8 25.61 18.48 -15.31
C THR A 8 24.88 18.19 -14.01
N GLY A 9 23.83 17.35 -14.06
CA GLY A 9 23.30 16.68 -12.88
C GLY A 9 24.06 15.38 -12.66
N ARG A 10 24.95 15.32 -11.66
CA ARG A 10 25.56 14.05 -11.23
C ARG A 10 24.45 13.13 -10.71
N ALA A 11 24.20 12.05 -11.42
CA ALA A 11 23.36 10.95 -10.96
C ALA A 11 24.00 10.30 -9.73
N LEU A 12 23.34 10.37 -8.57
CA LEU A 12 23.61 9.45 -7.47
C LEU A 12 22.93 8.11 -7.80
N ARG A 13 23.74 7.12 -8.19
CA ARG A 13 23.31 5.72 -8.26
C ARG A 13 23.14 5.21 -6.82
N LEU A 14 21.92 4.87 -6.41
CA LEU A 14 21.63 4.34 -5.07
C LEU A 14 21.69 2.79 -4.98
N TRP A 15 22.25 2.11 -5.97
CA TRP A 15 22.28 0.64 -5.97
C TRP A 15 23.66 0.14 -6.39
N GLY A 16 24.49 -0.16 -5.39
CA GLY A 16 25.70 -0.97 -5.53
C GLY A 16 25.38 -2.44 -5.25
N ARG A 17 26.03 -3.36 -5.98
CA ARG A 17 25.93 -4.80 -5.72
C ARG A 17 26.61 -5.13 -4.38
N GLY A 18 25.82 -5.51 -3.37
CA GLY A 18 26.27 -6.14 -2.13
C GLY A 18 26.69 -5.19 -1.00
N GLY A 19 26.14 -5.42 0.20
CA GLY A 19 26.73 -5.04 1.50
C GLY A 19 26.44 -3.63 2.04
N GLU A 20 25.55 -3.57 3.04
CA GLU A 20 25.31 -2.55 4.09
C GLU A 20 25.11 -1.05 3.73
N PRO A 21 24.08 -0.38 4.30
CA PRO A 21 23.86 1.05 4.11
C PRO A 21 24.80 1.92 4.97
N ALA A 22 25.45 2.87 4.29
CA ALA A 22 26.37 3.86 4.85
C ALA A 22 25.67 4.97 5.66
N TRP A 23 25.23 4.67 6.89
CA TRP A 23 24.87 5.69 7.88
C TRP A 23 25.53 5.46 9.26
N ALA A 24 26.60 4.68 9.33
CA ALA A 24 27.43 4.58 10.53
C ALA A 24 28.39 5.78 10.65
N CYS A 25 27.88 6.95 11.05
CA CYS A 25 28.71 8.05 11.56
C CYS A 25 28.18 8.48 12.94
N ARG A 26 28.82 7.96 13.99
CA ARG A 26 28.58 8.36 15.38
C ARG A 26 29.31 9.68 15.65
N HIS A 27 28.57 10.74 15.94
CA HIS A 27 29.13 11.91 16.61
C HIS A 27 29.25 11.62 18.11
N ARG A 28 30.49 11.66 18.60
CA ARG A 28 30.89 11.51 19.99
C ARG A 28 30.94 12.91 20.61
N VAL A 29 30.11 13.19 21.61
CA VAL A 29 30.24 14.40 22.46
C VAL A 29 30.62 13.94 23.87
N ALA A 30 31.66 14.56 24.42
CA ALA A 30 32.27 14.23 25.70
C ALA A 30 31.88 15.25 26.79
N GLY A 31 31.66 14.74 28.02
CA GLY A 31 32.07 15.37 29.27
C GLY A 31 31.10 16.36 29.95
N GLY A 32 30.73 16.08 31.21
CA GLY A 32 30.08 17.05 32.10
C GLY A 32 29.54 16.46 33.42
N SER A 33 30.40 16.42 34.43
CA SER A 33 30.26 16.26 35.90
C SER A 33 28.88 16.23 36.60
N ARG A 34 28.80 15.32 37.60
CA ARG A 34 27.78 15.16 38.68
C ARG A 34 27.66 16.38 39.62
N PRO A 35 26.56 16.45 40.40
CA PRO A 35 26.68 16.08 41.82
C PRO A 35 25.50 15.26 42.38
N THR A 36 25.79 14.45 43.41
CA THR A 36 24.83 13.80 44.34
C THR A 36 24.33 14.83 45.39
N PRO A 37 23.20 14.62 46.10
CA PRO A 37 23.27 13.83 47.34
C PRO A 37 21.95 13.16 47.84
N PHE A 38 22.15 12.41 48.94
CA PHE A 38 21.23 11.98 50.00
C PHE A 38 20.38 10.70 49.85
N SER A 39 20.80 9.74 50.66
CA SER A 39 20.13 8.52 51.09
C SER A 39 19.00 8.80 52.09
N ALA A 40 17.91 8.03 52.00
CA ALA A 40 17.15 7.58 53.15
C ALA A 40 16.62 6.17 52.84
N GLY A 41 16.96 5.21 53.69
CA GLY A 41 16.57 3.81 53.54
C GLY A 41 15.14 3.56 53.97
N ALA A 42 14.56 2.51 53.40
CA ALA A 42 13.52 1.72 54.04
C ALA A 42 13.63 0.28 53.51
N SER A 43 14.07 -0.60 54.39
CA SER A 43 13.97 -2.05 54.25
C SER A 43 12.50 -2.45 54.25
N GLY A 44 12.08 -3.40 53.41
CA GLY A 44 10.79 -4.05 53.61
C GLY A 44 10.26 -4.86 52.43
N ALA A 45 10.16 -6.16 52.67
CA ALA A 45 9.32 -7.14 52.00
C ALA A 45 9.64 -7.52 50.53
N PHE A 46 10.31 -8.66 50.43
CA PHE A 46 10.17 -9.59 49.30
C PHE A 46 8.68 -9.89 49.07
N GLY A 47 8.11 -9.29 48.04
CA GLY A 47 6.89 -9.74 47.39
C GLY A 47 7.27 -10.35 46.06
N SER A 48 7.21 -11.68 45.96
CA SER A 48 7.23 -12.41 44.70
C SER A 48 5.97 -12.04 43.89
N GLY A 49 6.04 -10.94 43.16
CA GLY A 49 5.01 -10.51 42.21
C GLY A 49 5.28 -11.15 40.85
N GLY A 50 4.37 -12.02 40.43
CA GLY A 50 4.48 -12.82 39.22
C GLY A 50 4.83 -12.01 37.97
N GLY A 51 5.66 -12.61 37.12
CA GLY A 51 5.85 -12.16 35.75
C GLY A 51 4.50 -12.24 35.05
N GLY A 52 3.81 -11.10 34.96
CA GLY A 52 2.72 -10.94 34.01
C GLY A 52 3.36 -10.98 32.63
N GLU A 53 3.12 -12.06 31.89
CA GLU A 53 3.19 -11.96 30.43
C GLU A 53 2.26 -10.80 30.05
N GLU A 54 2.81 -9.69 29.54
CA GLU A 54 2.00 -8.63 28.95
C GLU A 54 1.06 -9.28 27.93
N GLU A 55 -0.23 -9.31 28.24
CA GLU A 55 -1.23 -9.94 27.37
C GLU A 55 -1.17 -9.25 26.01
N LYS A 56 -0.82 -10.01 24.96
CA LYS A 56 -0.62 -9.43 23.63
C LYS A 56 -1.90 -8.71 23.18
N PRO A 57 -1.79 -7.49 22.63
CA PRO A 57 -2.94 -6.76 22.12
C PRO A 57 -3.76 -7.62 21.14
N ARG A 58 -5.09 -7.60 21.30
CA ARG A 58 -6.07 -8.35 20.51
C ARG A 58 -6.85 -7.40 19.58
N LEU A 59 -7.64 -7.98 18.68
CA LEU A 59 -8.52 -7.24 17.77
C LEU A 59 -9.50 -6.29 18.49
N ARG A 60 -9.87 -6.61 19.74
CA ARG A 60 -10.67 -5.72 20.60
C ARG A 60 -9.95 -4.41 20.91
N ASP A 61 -8.65 -4.46 21.17
CA ASP A 61 -7.85 -3.26 21.44
C ASP A 61 -7.76 -2.38 20.20
N VAL A 62 -7.74 -2.97 18.99
CA VAL A 62 -7.84 -2.22 17.73
C VAL A 62 -9.16 -1.45 17.64
N ALA A 63 -10.28 -2.08 17.99
CA ALA A 63 -11.58 -1.40 18.00
C ALA A 63 -11.60 -0.23 18.99
N GLU A 64 -11.01 -0.40 20.18
CA GLU A 64 -10.88 0.66 21.17
C GLU A 64 -9.97 1.80 20.68
N LEU A 65 -8.84 1.48 20.04
CA LEU A 65 -7.94 2.46 19.44
C LEU A 65 -8.65 3.30 18.37
N ILE A 66 -9.43 2.66 17.49
CA ILE A 66 -10.22 3.34 16.45
C ILE A 66 -11.31 4.22 17.07
N ARG A 67 -12.03 3.73 18.09
CA ARG A 67 -13.06 4.51 18.80
C ARG A 67 -12.48 5.70 19.55
N ALA A 68 -11.25 5.60 20.04
CA ALA A 68 -10.57 6.67 20.76
C ALA A 68 -9.99 7.77 19.84
N GLN A 69 -9.99 7.56 18.52
CA GLN A 69 -9.49 8.57 17.58
C GLN A 69 -10.40 9.81 17.58
N ALA A 70 -9.79 10.99 17.66
CA ALA A 70 -10.46 12.26 17.45
C ALA A 70 -10.08 12.82 16.07
N GLY A 71 -10.89 12.52 15.05
CA GLY A 71 -10.69 13.00 13.68
C GLY A 71 -9.78 12.13 12.82
N GLN A 72 -9.10 12.75 11.85
CA GLN A 72 -8.39 12.05 10.77
C GLN A 72 -6.99 11.57 11.21
N GLY A 73 -6.94 10.61 12.14
CA GLY A 73 -5.71 10.05 12.70
C GLY A 73 -5.20 8.78 12.00
N VAL A 74 -6.06 8.08 11.25
CA VAL A 74 -5.77 6.74 10.72
C VAL A 74 -5.09 6.79 9.35
N VAL A 75 -3.88 6.24 9.26
CA VAL A 75 -3.21 5.96 7.98
C VAL A 75 -3.35 4.47 7.68
N VAL A 76 -3.66 4.14 6.43
CA VAL A 76 -3.79 2.75 5.98
C VAL A 76 -2.76 2.47 4.90
N MET A 77 -2.07 1.33 5.02
CA MET A 77 -1.24 0.72 3.99
C MET A 77 -1.93 -0.56 3.52
N ALA A 78 -2.25 -0.66 2.23
CA ALA A 78 -2.91 -1.81 1.65
C ALA A 78 -2.10 -2.42 0.50
N GLY A 79 -2.18 -3.74 0.35
CA GLY A 79 -1.66 -4.47 -0.81
C GLY A 79 -2.65 -5.48 -1.37
N ALA A 80 -2.16 -6.37 -2.25
CA ALA A 80 -3.04 -7.22 -3.07
C ALA A 80 -3.96 -8.14 -2.27
N GLY A 81 -3.61 -8.46 -1.02
CA GLY A 81 -4.42 -9.27 -0.12
C GLY A 81 -5.79 -8.67 0.19
N ILE A 82 -6.00 -7.36 0.06
CA ILE A 82 -7.34 -6.77 0.24
C ILE A 82 -8.28 -7.07 -0.95
N SER A 83 -7.72 -7.43 -2.11
CA SER A 83 -8.45 -7.64 -3.38
C SER A 83 -8.70 -9.12 -3.70
N THR A 84 -8.15 -10.05 -2.92
CA THR A 84 -8.31 -11.50 -3.16
C THR A 84 -9.76 -11.96 -3.09
N ALA A 85 -10.53 -11.46 -2.11
CA ALA A 85 -11.96 -11.73 -1.99
C ALA A 85 -12.80 -11.09 -3.11
N SER A 86 -12.22 -10.19 -3.90
CA SER A 86 -12.83 -9.64 -5.11
C SER A 86 -12.58 -10.49 -6.37
N GLY A 87 -11.89 -11.63 -6.24
CA GLY A 87 -11.55 -12.51 -7.35
C GLY A 87 -10.26 -12.12 -8.09
N ILE A 88 -9.52 -11.12 -7.59
CA ILE A 88 -8.22 -10.72 -8.14
C ILE A 88 -7.14 -11.55 -7.42
N PRO A 89 -6.40 -12.42 -8.13
CA PRO A 89 -5.31 -13.15 -7.51
C PRO A 89 -4.24 -12.16 -7.02
N ASP A 90 -3.62 -12.44 -5.89
CA ASP A 90 -2.41 -11.72 -5.52
C ASP A 90 -1.26 -12.08 -6.49
N PHE A 91 -0.12 -11.42 -6.33
CA PHE A 91 1.02 -11.69 -7.20
C PHE A 91 1.77 -12.98 -6.85
N ARG A 92 1.83 -13.37 -5.57
CA ARG A 92 2.89 -14.21 -5.00
C ARG A 92 2.42 -15.51 -4.36
N SER A 93 1.12 -15.69 -4.12
CA SER A 93 0.57 -16.90 -3.52
C SER A 93 0.94 -18.12 -4.37
N PRO A 94 1.55 -19.17 -3.77
CA PRO A 94 1.87 -20.38 -4.51
C PRO A 94 0.62 -21.02 -5.12
N GLY A 95 0.66 -21.35 -6.42
CA GLY A 95 -0.42 -22.05 -7.12
C GLY A 95 -1.57 -21.17 -7.61
N SER A 96 -1.98 -20.14 -6.87
CA SER A 96 -3.07 -19.23 -7.24
C SER A 96 -2.64 -17.81 -7.62
N GLY A 97 -1.41 -17.41 -7.25
CA GLY A 97 -0.88 -16.08 -7.53
C GLY A 97 -0.56 -15.89 -9.01
N PHE A 98 -0.67 -14.66 -9.49
CA PHE A 98 -0.51 -14.28 -10.88
C PHE A 98 0.79 -14.79 -11.51
N TYR A 99 1.92 -14.76 -10.79
CA TYR A 99 3.20 -15.25 -11.29
C TYR A 99 3.23 -16.75 -11.60
N SER A 100 2.37 -17.54 -10.95
CA SER A 100 2.24 -18.97 -11.25
C SER A 100 1.58 -19.22 -12.61
N ALA A 101 0.68 -18.32 -13.04
CA ALA A 101 -0.06 -18.42 -14.30
C ALA A 101 0.75 -17.97 -15.53
N LEU A 102 1.83 -17.21 -15.34
CA LEU A 102 2.68 -16.68 -16.41
C LEU A 102 3.60 -17.71 -17.07
N ARG A 103 3.67 -18.95 -16.58
CA ARG A 103 4.60 -19.99 -17.09
C ARG A 103 4.44 -20.30 -18.58
N HIS A 104 3.28 -19.98 -19.17
CA HIS A 104 2.99 -20.23 -20.58
C HIS A 104 3.38 -19.07 -21.50
N TRP A 105 3.86 -17.96 -20.95
CA TRP A 105 4.18 -16.76 -21.71
C TRP A 105 5.69 -16.65 -21.92
N ASP A 106 6.09 -16.06 -23.05
CA ASP A 106 7.50 -15.83 -23.39
C ASP A 106 8.08 -14.68 -22.56
N VAL A 107 8.28 -14.95 -21.27
CA VAL A 107 8.81 -14.03 -20.27
C VAL A 107 9.98 -14.70 -19.55
N PRO A 108 11.12 -14.01 -19.34
CA PRO A 108 12.32 -14.63 -18.76
C PRO A 108 12.12 -15.03 -17.29
N TYR A 109 11.29 -14.27 -16.57
CA TYR A 109 10.82 -14.52 -15.22
C TYR A 109 9.53 -13.71 -14.99
N PRO A 110 8.68 -14.07 -14.02
CA PRO A 110 7.34 -13.49 -13.86
C PRO A 110 7.32 -11.97 -13.68
N GLU A 111 8.27 -11.41 -12.93
CA GLU A 111 8.38 -9.98 -12.64
C GLU A 111 8.72 -9.14 -13.89
N ALA A 112 9.29 -9.75 -14.93
CA ALA A 112 9.76 -9.04 -16.12
C ALA A 112 8.63 -8.30 -16.84
N ILE A 113 7.37 -8.75 -16.74
CA ILE A 113 6.25 -8.05 -17.38
C ILE A 113 5.99 -6.66 -16.78
N PHE A 114 6.51 -6.42 -15.57
CA PHE A 114 6.44 -5.14 -14.87
C PHE A 114 7.78 -4.41 -14.88
N GLU A 115 8.74 -4.79 -15.72
CA GLU A 115 9.99 -4.05 -15.93
C GLU A 115 9.89 -3.14 -17.16
N LEU A 116 10.26 -1.86 -17.00
CA LEU A 116 10.14 -0.89 -18.09
C LEU A 116 10.96 -1.30 -19.32
N SER A 117 12.17 -1.82 -19.13
CA SER A 117 13.05 -2.30 -20.20
C SER A 117 12.40 -3.43 -21.00
N PHE A 118 11.83 -4.44 -20.31
CA PHE A 118 11.13 -5.54 -20.96
C PHE A 118 9.89 -5.04 -21.69
N PHE A 119 9.08 -4.18 -21.08
CA PHE A 119 7.89 -3.61 -21.69
C PHE A 119 8.17 -2.83 -22.97
N LEU A 120 9.23 -2.02 -23.00
CA LEU A 120 9.63 -1.28 -24.19
C LEU A 120 10.08 -2.20 -25.33
N ALA A 121 10.64 -3.37 -25.01
CA ALA A 121 11.06 -4.38 -25.99
C ALA A 121 9.89 -5.27 -26.45
N ASN A 122 9.06 -5.74 -25.51
CA ASN A 122 7.92 -6.61 -25.74
C ASN A 122 6.74 -6.23 -24.83
N PRO A 123 5.85 -5.32 -25.27
CA PRO A 123 4.72 -4.87 -24.45
C PRO A 123 3.52 -5.82 -24.45
N ARG A 124 3.50 -6.82 -25.35
CA ARG A 124 2.33 -7.68 -25.57
C ARG A 124 1.93 -8.49 -24.34
N PRO A 125 2.86 -9.13 -23.59
CA PRO A 125 2.51 -9.81 -22.34
C PRO A 125 1.77 -8.88 -21.38
N PHE A 126 2.32 -7.70 -21.10
CA PHE A 126 1.67 -6.76 -20.19
C PHE A 126 0.25 -6.40 -20.64
N PHE A 127 0.03 -6.09 -21.93
CA PHE A 127 -1.31 -5.72 -22.40
C PHE A 127 -2.30 -6.88 -22.43
N ALA A 128 -1.85 -8.09 -22.78
CA ALA A 128 -2.68 -9.28 -22.68
C ALA A 128 -3.12 -9.54 -21.22
N TRP A 129 -2.24 -9.23 -20.26
CA TRP A 129 -2.59 -9.32 -18.85
C TRP A 129 -3.52 -8.17 -18.41
N ALA A 130 -3.21 -6.93 -18.80
CA ALA A 130 -3.98 -5.74 -18.46
C ALA A 130 -5.43 -5.86 -18.95
N LYS A 131 -5.67 -6.50 -20.10
CA LYS A 131 -7.01 -6.81 -20.61
C LYS A 131 -7.86 -7.59 -19.59
N ASN A 132 -7.28 -8.57 -18.90
CA ASN A 132 -7.98 -9.34 -17.87
C ASN A 132 -8.26 -8.51 -16.61
N MET A 133 -7.45 -7.47 -16.38
CA MET A 133 -7.56 -6.53 -15.27
C MET A 133 -8.42 -5.30 -15.59
N HIS A 134 -9.15 -5.29 -16.72
CA HIS A 134 -9.95 -4.16 -17.15
C HIS A 134 -10.93 -3.69 -16.04
N PRO A 135 -11.01 -2.37 -15.77
CA PRO A 135 -11.96 -1.82 -14.81
C PRO A 135 -13.39 -2.28 -15.06
N GLY A 136 -14.09 -2.71 -14.00
CA GLY A 136 -15.45 -3.25 -14.10
C GLY A 136 -15.55 -4.78 -14.13
N ASN A 137 -14.44 -5.50 -14.38
CA ASN A 137 -14.40 -6.96 -14.24
C ASN A 137 -14.54 -7.41 -12.77
N PHE A 138 -14.12 -6.55 -11.84
CA PHE A 138 -14.07 -6.83 -10.41
C PHE A 138 -14.84 -5.77 -9.63
N ARG A 139 -15.27 -6.14 -8.42
CA ARG A 139 -16.01 -5.26 -7.53
C ARG A 139 -15.32 -5.13 -6.18
N PRO A 140 -15.38 -3.97 -5.52
CA PRO A 140 -14.89 -3.83 -4.16
C PRO A 140 -15.61 -4.81 -3.23
N ASN A 141 -14.88 -5.39 -2.29
CA ASN A 141 -15.41 -6.27 -1.25
C ASN A 141 -15.54 -5.52 0.09
N VAL A 142 -15.96 -6.23 1.15
CA VAL A 142 -16.17 -5.68 2.50
C VAL A 142 -14.96 -4.93 3.06
N ILE A 143 -13.73 -5.35 2.74
CA ILE A 143 -12.50 -4.68 3.20
C ILE A 143 -12.41 -3.27 2.62
N HIS A 144 -12.68 -3.12 1.33
CA HIS A 144 -12.66 -1.82 0.66
C HIS A 144 -13.75 -0.88 1.19
N TYR A 145 -14.92 -1.43 1.47
CA TYR A 145 -16.02 -0.66 2.04
C TYR A 145 -15.79 -0.32 3.52
N PHE A 146 -15.03 -1.12 4.27
CA PHE A 146 -14.59 -0.75 5.62
C PHE A 146 -13.65 0.47 5.57
N LEU A 147 -12.72 0.51 4.61
CA LEU A 147 -11.89 1.69 4.37
C LEU A 147 -12.72 2.91 3.98
N ARG A 148 -13.77 2.71 3.18
CA ARG A 148 -14.76 3.74 2.87
C ARG A 148 -15.49 4.23 4.11
N LEU A 149 -15.86 3.33 5.02
CA LEU A 149 -16.55 3.68 6.24
C LEU A 149 -15.64 4.46 7.22
N LEU A 150 -14.35 4.12 7.29
CA LEU A 150 -13.34 4.94 7.98
C LEU A 150 -13.27 6.36 7.40
N HIS A 151 -13.41 6.50 6.08
CA HIS A 151 -13.47 7.81 5.43
C HIS A 151 -14.74 8.57 5.79
N ASP A 152 -15.91 7.95 5.64
CA ASP A 152 -17.22 8.58 5.88
C ASP A 152 -17.37 9.02 7.33
N ARG A 153 -16.75 8.29 8.28
CA ARG A 153 -16.68 8.65 9.70
C ARG A 153 -15.61 9.70 10.05
N GLY A 154 -14.89 10.22 9.05
CA GLY A 154 -13.87 11.26 9.25
C GLY A 154 -12.61 10.78 9.96
N LEU A 155 -12.35 9.47 9.97
CA LEU A 155 -11.20 8.86 10.66
C LEU A 155 -9.99 8.65 9.75
N LEU A 156 -10.24 8.40 8.46
CA LEU A 156 -9.19 8.16 7.48
C LEU A 156 -8.42 9.45 7.16
N ARG A 157 -7.12 9.47 7.50
CA ARG A 157 -6.17 10.49 7.00
C ARG A 157 -5.85 10.23 5.53
N ARG A 158 -5.31 9.04 5.24
CA ARG A 158 -4.87 8.62 3.91
C ARG A 158 -4.85 7.11 3.78
N LEU A 159 -5.19 6.64 2.60
CA LEU A 159 -5.00 5.26 2.15
C LEU A 159 -3.85 5.22 1.15
N TYR A 160 -2.77 4.55 1.52
CA TYR A 160 -1.65 4.19 0.65
C TYR A 160 -1.91 2.77 0.14
N THR A 161 -2.05 2.60 -1.17
CA THR A 161 -2.26 1.28 -1.78
C THR A 161 -1.13 0.92 -2.73
N GLN A 162 -0.71 -0.34 -2.71
CA GLN A 162 0.18 -0.94 -3.71
C GLN A 162 -0.60 -1.49 -4.90
N ASN A 163 -1.93 -1.56 -4.79
CA ASN A 163 -2.79 -2.12 -5.82
C ASN A 163 -2.95 -1.14 -6.97
N ILE A 164 -3.22 -1.70 -8.13
CA ILE A 164 -3.46 -0.97 -9.38
C ILE A 164 -4.83 -1.32 -9.96
N ASP A 165 -5.62 -2.14 -9.26
CA ASP A 165 -6.95 -2.60 -9.69
C ASP A 165 -8.04 -1.51 -9.61
N GLY A 166 -7.79 -0.43 -8.87
CA GLY A 166 -8.68 0.72 -8.75
C GLY A 166 -9.90 0.48 -7.84
N LEU A 167 -9.96 -0.63 -7.10
CA LEU A 167 -11.11 -0.97 -6.26
C LEU A 167 -11.29 -0.01 -5.08
N GLU A 168 -10.24 0.69 -4.63
CA GLU A 168 -10.34 1.74 -3.62
C GLU A 168 -11.12 2.95 -4.15
N ARG A 169 -10.88 3.35 -5.40
CA ARG A 169 -11.68 4.41 -6.05
C ARG A 169 -13.11 3.94 -6.27
N ALA A 170 -13.28 2.69 -6.73
CA ALA A 170 -14.59 2.11 -6.99
C ALA A 170 -15.45 1.95 -5.71
N SER A 171 -14.84 1.81 -4.53
CA SER A 171 -15.56 1.82 -3.25
C SER A 171 -15.99 3.23 -2.80
N GLY A 172 -15.53 4.26 -3.53
CA GLY A 172 -15.86 5.66 -3.30
C GLY A 172 -14.87 6.41 -2.42
N ILE A 173 -13.64 5.91 -2.24
CA ILE A 173 -12.58 6.71 -1.62
C ILE A 173 -12.24 7.88 -2.56
N PRO A 174 -12.31 9.14 -2.10
CA PRO A 174 -11.96 10.27 -2.96
C PRO A 174 -10.46 10.28 -3.24
N GLY A 175 -10.07 10.73 -4.44
CA GLY A 175 -8.67 10.81 -4.84
C GLY A 175 -7.79 11.65 -3.89
N SER A 176 -8.38 12.62 -3.17
CA SER A 176 -7.70 13.38 -2.12
C SER A 176 -7.24 12.51 -0.94
N LYS A 177 -7.93 11.40 -0.66
CA LYS A 177 -7.60 10.45 0.41
C LYS A 177 -6.74 9.28 -0.06
N LEU A 178 -6.54 9.13 -1.36
CA LEU A 178 -5.83 8.00 -1.95
C LEU A 178 -4.42 8.40 -2.42
N VAL A 179 -3.48 7.49 -2.14
CA VAL A 179 -2.14 7.45 -2.72
C VAL A 179 -1.95 6.08 -3.35
N GLU A 180 -2.07 6.03 -4.67
CA GLU A 180 -1.80 4.84 -5.48
C GLU A 180 -0.29 4.75 -5.70
N ALA A 181 0.41 4.11 -4.76
CA ALA A 181 1.88 4.14 -4.72
C ALA A 181 2.50 3.51 -5.97
N HIS A 182 1.85 2.48 -6.54
CA HIS A 182 2.28 1.86 -7.79
C HIS A 182 1.48 2.35 -9.00
N GLY A 183 0.86 3.53 -8.90
CA GLY A 183 0.08 4.11 -9.98
C GLY A 183 -1.26 3.40 -10.20
N SER A 184 -1.90 3.63 -11.35
CA SER A 184 -3.19 3.03 -11.67
C SER A 184 -3.44 3.00 -13.17
N PHE A 185 -4.48 2.26 -13.59
CA PHE A 185 -4.96 2.27 -14.97
C PHE A 185 -5.86 3.48 -15.30
N ALA A 186 -6.08 4.40 -14.35
CA ALA A 186 -6.97 5.55 -14.54
C ALA A 186 -6.45 6.56 -15.59
N SER A 187 -5.17 6.49 -15.94
CA SER A 187 -4.54 7.31 -16.97
C SER A 187 -3.40 6.55 -17.65
N ALA A 188 -2.96 7.06 -18.79
CA ALA A 188 -1.84 6.50 -19.55
C ALA A 188 -1.02 7.60 -20.21
N THR A 189 0.27 7.34 -20.39
CA THR A 189 1.23 8.31 -20.90
C THR A 189 2.06 7.71 -22.04
N CYS A 190 2.30 8.49 -23.09
CA CYS A 190 3.25 8.12 -24.14
C CYS A 190 4.68 8.09 -23.58
N THR A 191 5.36 6.95 -23.73
CA THR A 191 6.72 6.75 -23.23
C THR A 191 7.79 7.55 -23.99
N SER A 192 7.44 8.10 -25.16
CA SER A 192 8.36 8.88 -26.00
C SER A 192 8.21 10.39 -25.85
N CYS A 193 6.98 10.91 -25.84
CA CYS A 193 6.72 12.36 -25.79
C CYS A 193 6.06 12.85 -24.50
N GLY A 194 5.71 11.95 -23.57
CA GLY A 194 5.06 12.32 -22.30
C GLY A 194 3.62 12.79 -22.42
N LYS A 195 3.02 12.77 -23.63
CA LYS A 195 1.63 13.17 -23.82
C LYS A 195 0.69 12.14 -23.19
N ALA A 196 -0.26 12.63 -22.39
CA ALA A 196 -1.33 11.82 -21.83
C ALA A 196 -2.21 11.24 -22.96
N SER A 197 -2.65 10.00 -22.78
CA SER A 197 -3.59 9.30 -23.63
C SER A 197 -4.95 9.22 -22.94
N PRO A 198 -6.06 9.48 -23.65
CA PRO A 198 -7.38 9.20 -23.12
C PRO A 198 -7.53 7.72 -22.72
N GLU A 199 -8.19 7.47 -21.59
CA GLU A 199 -8.44 6.12 -21.08
C GLU A 199 -9.24 5.27 -22.09
N GLN A 200 -10.22 5.88 -22.78
CA GLN A 200 -11.03 5.17 -23.77
C GLN A 200 -10.20 4.63 -24.93
N ASP A 201 -9.24 5.41 -25.44
CA ASP A 201 -8.39 5.02 -26.57
C ASP A 201 -7.44 3.87 -26.17
N LEU A 202 -6.91 3.93 -24.95
CA LEU A 202 -6.08 2.88 -24.36
C LEU A 202 -6.86 1.56 -24.32
N TRP A 203 -8.02 1.55 -23.68
CA TRP A 203 -8.80 0.33 -23.49
C TRP A 203 -9.43 -0.19 -24.77
N ALA A 204 -9.87 0.68 -25.69
CA ALA A 204 -10.34 0.25 -27.01
C ALA A 204 -9.27 -0.55 -27.75
N THR A 205 -8.01 -0.09 -27.70
CA THR A 205 -6.89 -0.80 -28.32
C THR A 205 -6.55 -2.11 -27.59
N VAL A 206 -6.48 -2.08 -26.26
CA VAL A 206 -6.14 -3.26 -25.44
C VAL A 206 -7.21 -4.36 -25.57
N MET A 207 -8.49 -4.00 -25.59
CA MET A 207 -9.59 -4.95 -25.74
C MET A 207 -9.60 -5.64 -27.11
N ALA A 208 -9.11 -4.95 -28.14
CA ALA A 208 -8.89 -5.50 -29.48
C ALA A 208 -7.56 -6.27 -29.63
N ASP A 209 -6.91 -6.64 -28.52
CA ASP A 209 -5.61 -7.33 -28.49
C ASP A 209 -4.48 -6.54 -29.17
N GLY A 210 -4.65 -5.23 -29.29
CA GLY A 210 -3.70 -4.29 -29.87
C GLY A 210 -2.70 -3.73 -28.85
N VAL A 211 -1.66 -3.07 -29.37
CA VAL A 211 -0.67 -2.33 -28.58
C VAL A 211 -0.93 -0.84 -28.74
N PRO A 212 -1.33 -0.12 -27.67
CA PRO A 212 -1.60 1.32 -27.70
C PRO A 212 -0.42 2.15 -28.21
N ARG A 213 -0.70 3.04 -29.17
CA ARG A 213 0.29 3.96 -29.78
C ARG A 213 -0.19 5.40 -29.68
N CYS A 214 0.75 6.32 -29.48
CA CYS A 214 0.47 7.73 -29.37
C CYS A 214 0.03 8.30 -30.71
N ALA A 215 -1.12 9.00 -30.73
CA ALA A 215 -1.64 9.65 -31.93
C ALA A 215 -0.73 10.76 -32.50
N VAL A 216 0.27 11.24 -31.74
CA VAL A 216 1.17 12.33 -32.15
C VAL A 216 2.50 11.83 -32.68
N CYS A 217 3.16 10.91 -31.98
CA CYS A 217 4.52 10.47 -32.32
C CYS A 217 4.65 8.98 -32.60
N ALA A 218 3.54 8.23 -32.61
CA ALA A 218 3.50 6.75 -32.72
C ALA A 218 4.31 6.00 -31.64
N GLY A 219 4.80 6.70 -30.61
CA GLY A 219 5.44 6.11 -29.44
C GLY A 219 4.49 5.20 -28.67
N LEU A 220 5.05 4.27 -27.90
CA LEU A 220 4.25 3.36 -27.07
C LEU A 220 3.49 4.15 -26.00
N VAL A 221 2.22 3.83 -25.79
CA VAL A 221 1.44 4.38 -24.69
C VAL A 221 1.41 3.35 -23.57
N LYS A 222 1.82 3.73 -22.36
CA LYS A 222 1.83 2.88 -21.17
C LYS A 222 0.78 3.39 -20.19
N PRO A 223 -0.03 2.53 -19.55
CA PRO A 223 -0.79 2.94 -18.37
C PRO A 223 0.14 3.54 -17.30
N ASP A 224 -0.37 4.46 -16.50
CA ASP A 224 0.40 5.12 -15.44
C ASP A 224 0.54 4.23 -14.20
N VAL A 225 0.74 2.92 -14.42
CA VAL A 225 1.21 1.93 -13.46
C VAL A 225 2.73 2.01 -13.37
N VAL A 226 3.27 1.99 -12.16
CA VAL A 226 4.72 2.07 -11.92
C VAL A 226 5.36 0.71 -12.18
N PHE A 227 6.32 0.69 -13.09
CA PHE A 227 7.12 -0.48 -13.39
C PHE A 227 8.40 -0.47 -12.55
N PHE A 228 9.01 -1.64 -12.36
CA PHE A 228 10.34 -1.73 -11.76
C PHE A 228 11.33 -0.88 -12.56
N GLY A 229 12.08 -0.04 -11.83
CA GLY A 229 13.01 0.93 -12.40
C GLY A 229 12.40 2.33 -12.62
N GLU A 230 11.08 2.50 -12.48
CA GLU A 230 10.43 3.80 -12.55
C GLU A 230 10.40 4.52 -11.19
N MET A 231 10.27 5.84 -11.24
CA MET A 231 10.02 6.65 -10.04
C MET A 231 8.58 6.48 -9.58
N LEU A 232 8.37 6.48 -8.26
CA LEU A 232 7.01 6.50 -7.70
C LEU A 232 6.31 7.85 -8.00
N PRO A 233 4.97 7.89 -7.99
CA PRO A 233 4.20 9.10 -8.27
C PRO A 233 4.48 10.18 -7.23
N GLU A 234 4.38 11.45 -7.61
CA GLU A 234 4.63 12.59 -6.70
C GLU A 234 3.78 12.52 -5.42
N ARG A 235 2.53 12.05 -5.54
CA ARG A 235 1.63 11.87 -4.39
C ARG A 235 2.16 10.89 -3.35
N PHE A 236 3.06 9.98 -3.71
CA PHE A 236 3.71 9.09 -2.76
C PHE A 236 4.46 9.86 -1.66
N PHE A 237 5.04 11.02 -1.97
CA PHE A 237 5.80 11.83 -1.02
C PHE A 237 4.95 12.53 0.04
N LEU A 238 3.61 12.48 -0.07
CA LEU A 238 2.71 12.89 1.02
C LEU A 238 2.98 12.10 2.32
N HIS A 239 3.66 10.96 2.24
CA HIS A 239 4.01 10.16 3.42
C HIS A 239 4.87 10.95 4.42
N LEU A 240 5.66 11.91 3.94
CA LEU A 240 6.50 12.78 4.76
C LEU A 240 5.68 13.64 5.74
N VAL A 241 4.40 13.89 5.45
CA VAL A 241 3.47 14.62 6.32
C VAL A 241 2.51 13.67 7.01
N ASP A 242 1.98 12.68 6.28
CA ASP A 242 0.92 11.82 6.79
C ASP A 242 1.39 10.87 7.92
N PHE A 243 2.57 10.27 7.78
CA PHE A 243 3.08 9.27 8.72
C PHE A 243 3.54 9.88 10.04
N PRO A 244 4.28 11.00 10.07
CA PRO A 244 4.61 11.68 11.33
C PRO A 244 3.38 12.18 12.08
N ALA A 245 2.30 12.52 11.37
CA ALA A 245 1.05 12.95 11.97
C ALA A 245 0.17 11.77 12.46
N ALA A 246 0.40 10.55 11.97
CA ALA A 246 -0.47 9.39 12.21
C ALA A 246 -0.67 9.08 13.69
N GLU A 247 -1.88 8.68 14.06
CA GLU A 247 -2.26 8.26 15.41
C GLU A 247 -2.55 6.76 15.48
N LEU A 248 -2.83 6.15 14.33
CA LEU A 248 -2.98 4.71 14.13
C LEU A 248 -2.51 4.34 12.72
N LEU A 249 -1.74 3.27 12.60
CA LEU A 249 -1.38 2.67 11.32
C LEU A 249 -2.08 1.32 11.15
N LEU A 250 -2.86 1.16 10.08
CA LEU A 250 -3.40 -0.13 9.67
C LEU A 250 -2.61 -0.64 8.46
N VAL A 251 -2.07 -1.86 8.53
CA VAL A 251 -1.35 -2.54 7.45
C VAL A 251 -2.13 -3.77 7.07
N LEU A 252 -2.72 -3.77 5.87
CA LEU A 252 -3.72 -4.73 5.44
C LEU A 252 -3.25 -5.46 4.17
N GLY A 253 -3.19 -6.79 4.22
CA GLY A 253 -3.11 -7.62 3.02
C GLY A 253 -1.85 -7.40 2.18
N THR A 254 -0.71 -7.15 2.83
CA THR A 254 0.57 -6.95 2.13
C THR A 254 1.67 -7.76 2.79
N SER A 255 2.58 -8.29 1.98
CA SER A 255 3.78 -8.99 2.44
C SER A 255 4.94 -8.06 2.80
N LEU A 256 4.79 -6.73 2.59
CA LEU A 256 5.83 -5.72 2.82
C LEU A 256 7.22 -6.12 2.27
N LYS A 257 7.25 -6.70 1.06
CA LYS A 257 8.48 -7.10 0.37
C LYS A 257 9.02 -6.08 -0.62
N VAL A 258 8.21 -5.09 -1.01
CA VAL A 258 8.55 -4.12 -2.06
C VAL A 258 8.83 -2.76 -1.45
N GLU A 259 10.05 -2.27 -1.66
CA GLU A 259 10.47 -0.93 -1.26
C GLU A 259 10.17 0.12 -2.34
N PRO A 260 10.03 1.40 -1.96
CA PRO A 260 10.11 1.99 -0.61
C PRO A 260 8.82 1.84 0.23
N PHE A 261 7.80 1.15 -0.28
CA PHE A 261 6.51 1.04 0.41
C PHE A 261 6.61 0.27 1.72
N ALA A 262 7.40 -0.81 1.77
CA ALA A 262 7.58 -1.62 2.97
C ALA A 262 8.12 -0.81 4.16
N SER A 263 9.12 0.05 3.91
CA SER A 263 9.73 0.92 4.92
C SER A 263 8.75 1.94 5.52
N LEU A 264 7.64 2.27 4.85
CA LEU A 264 6.62 3.16 5.42
C LEU A 264 5.99 2.60 6.71
N SER A 265 5.97 1.28 6.88
CA SER A 265 5.46 0.67 8.10
C SER A 265 6.24 1.07 9.36
N GLU A 266 7.49 1.53 9.18
CA GLU A 266 8.36 2.01 10.25
C GLU A 266 8.35 3.54 10.40
N ALA A 267 7.73 4.28 9.48
CA ALA A 267 7.79 5.75 9.40
C ALA A 267 6.85 6.47 10.39
N VAL A 268 5.95 5.75 11.06
CA VAL A 268 5.16 6.30 12.16
C VAL A 268 5.98 6.39 13.46
N ARG A 269 5.63 7.36 14.32
CA ARG A 269 6.28 7.54 15.63
C ARG A 269 6.25 6.25 16.45
N SER A 270 7.24 6.03 17.31
CA SER A 270 7.34 4.82 18.14
C SER A 270 6.16 4.63 19.09
N SER A 271 5.48 5.71 19.47
CA SER A 271 4.28 5.67 20.30
C SER A 271 3.00 5.31 19.55
N VAL A 272 3.00 5.29 18.22
CA VAL A 272 1.80 5.03 17.41
C VAL A 272 1.56 3.52 17.33
N PRO A 273 0.37 3.03 17.71
CA PRO A 273 -0.01 1.65 17.48
C PRO A 273 -0.01 1.31 15.99
N ARG A 274 0.47 0.11 15.66
CA ARG A 274 0.41 -0.43 14.30
C ARG A 274 -0.35 -1.74 14.33
N VAL A 275 -1.24 -1.93 13.37
CA VAL A 275 -2.08 -3.11 13.29
C VAL A 275 -1.81 -3.81 11.97
N LEU A 276 -1.24 -5.00 12.03
CA LEU A 276 -1.08 -5.87 10.87
C LEU A 276 -2.27 -6.82 10.80
N MET A 277 -3.07 -6.73 9.74
CA MET A 277 -4.05 -7.76 9.38
C MET A 277 -3.62 -8.39 8.07
N ASN A 278 -3.16 -9.64 8.14
CA ASN A 278 -2.64 -10.35 6.98
C ASN A 278 -2.93 -11.86 7.07
N ARG A 279 -3.01 -12.56 5.93
CA ARG A 279 -3.20 -14.02 5.96
C ARG A 279 -2.06 -14.73 6.69
N GLU A 280 -0.84 -14.29 6.42
CA GLU A 280 0.40 -14.90 6.91
C GLU A 280 1.25 -13.86 7.64
N ALA A 281 2.14 -14.35 8.50
CA ALA A 281 3.13 -13.49 9.13
C ALA A 281 4.01 -12.81 8.09
N VAL A 282 4.42 -11.57 8.36
CA VAL A 282 5.27 -10.78 7.47
C VAL A 282 6.70 -10.79 8.02
N GLU A 283 7.64 -11.39 7.28
CA GLU A 283 9.03 -11.56 7.72
C GLU A 283 9.74 -10.25 8.04
N SER A 284 9.44 -9.18 7.30
CA SER A 284 10.02 -7.85 7.49
C SER A 284 9.39 -7.06 8.64
N TRP A 285 8.33 -7.58 9.28
CA TRP A 285 7.66 -6.93 10.40
C TRP A 285 8.54 -6.92 11.64
N ARG A 286 9.03 -5.75 12.05
CA ARG A 286 9.84 -5.58 13.26
C ARG A 286 8.93 -5.21 14.43
N PRO A 287 8.68 -6.11 15.41
CA PRO A 287 7.68 -5.85 16.44
C PRO A 287 8.00 -4.63 17.31
N ARG A 288 6.97 -3.84 17.62
CA ARG A 288 6.96 -2.77 18.63
C ARG A 288 5.99 -3.13 19.75
N SER A 289 6.11 -2.49 20.91
CA SER A 289 5.29 -2.78 22.10
C SER A 289 3.79 -2.55 21.90
N ARG A 290 3.40 -1.67 20.97
CA ARG A 290 2.00 -1.33 20.67
C ARG A 290 1.48 -1.96 19.37
N ASP A 291 2.20 -2.95 18.84
CA ASP A 291 1.74 -3.63 17.63
C ASP A 291 0.62 -4.64 17.96
N VAL A 292 -0.38 -4.70 17.09
CA VAL A 292 -1.38 -5.76 17.08
C VAL A 292 -1.20 -6.54 15.79
N VAL A 293 -1.16 -7.87 15.87
CA VAL A 293 -1.05 -8.76 14.70
C VAL A 293 -2.25 -9.69 14.68
N GLN A 294 -3.11 -9.53 13.68
CA GLN A 294 -4.25 -10.40 13.40
C GLN A 294 -3.93 -11.22 12.14
N LEU A 295 -3.68 -12.51 12.32
CA LEU A 295 -3.47 -13.43 11.21
C LEU A 295 -4.76 -14.17 10.87
N GLY A 296 -4.93 -14.52 9.59
CA GLY A 296 -6.08 -15.26 9.09
C GLY A 296 -6.73 -14.60 7.89
N ASP A 297 -7.93 -15.06 7.54
CA ASP A 297 -8.68 -14.43 6.45
C ASP A 297 -8.99 -12.96 6.76
N LEU A 298 -8.78 -12.11 5.77
CA LEU A 298 -8.91 -10.66 5.92
C LEU A 298 -10.37 -10.22 5.99
N VAL A 299 -11.27 -10.89 5.28
CA VAL A 299 -12.70 -10.62 5.33
C VAL A 299 -13.20 -10.92 6.75
N ASP A 300 -12.89 -12.11 7.27
CA ASP A 300 -13.28 -12.51 8.63
C ASP A 300 -12.74 -11.53 9.69
N SER A 301 -11.48 -11.12 9.55
CA SER A 301 -10.82 -10.18 10.46
C SER A 301 -11.48 -8.79 10.44
N VAL A 302 -11.83 -8.29 9.25
CA VAL A 302 -12.49 -7.00 9.09
C VAL A 302 -13.94 -7.04 9.56
N GLU A 303 -14.69 -8.10 9.25
CA GLU A 303 -16.06 -8.27 9.73
C GLU A 303 -16.10 -8.32 11.26
N ARG A 304 -15.19 -9.07 11.87
CA ARG A 304 -15.07 -9.11 13.33
C ARG A 304 -14.69 -7.75 13.93
N LEU A 305 -13.83 -6.99 13.28
CA LEU A 305 -13.51 -5.63 13.71
C LEU A 305 -14.73 -4.70 13.59
N VAL A 306 -15.50 -4.80 12.51
CA VAL A 306 -16.74 -4.05 12.30
C VAL A 306 -17.77 -4.36 13.38
N GLU A 307 -17.91 -5.63 13.78
CA GLU A 307 -18.75 -6.04 14.93
C GLU A 307 -18.29 -5.39 16.23
N LEU A 308 -16.98 -5.47 16.53
CA LEU A 308 -16.41 -4.89 17.75
C LEU A 308 -16.54 -3.37 17.78
N LEU A 309 -16.51 -2.71 16.62
CA LEU A 309 -16.74 -1.28 16.46
C LEU A 309 -18.23 -0.92 16.60
N GLY A 310 -19.14 -1.88 16.46
CA GLY A 310 -20.59 -1.64 16.45
C GLY A 310 -21.05 -1.01 15.13
N TRP A 311 -20.36 -1.30 14.02
CA TRP A 311 -20.61 -0.70 12.70
C TRP A 311 -21.33 -1.67 11.75
N THR A 312 -21.75 -2.84 12.22
CA THR A 312 -22.30 -3.93 11.39
C THR A 312 -23.47 -3.49 10.51
N GLU A 313 -24.46 -2.77 11.06
CA GLU A 313 -25.62 -2.34 10.28
C GLU A 313 -25.25 -1.28 9.24
N GLU A 314 -24.46 -0.28 9.61
CA GLU A 314 -23.99 0.76 8.69
C GLU A 314 -23.13 0.17 7.55
N MET A 315 -22.29 -0.81 7.88
CA MET A 315 -21.49 -1.56 6.93
C MET A 315 -22.37 -2.34 5.95
N ARG A 316 -23.40 -3.04 6.46
CA ARG A 316 -24.37 -3.79 5.64
C ARG A 316 -25.12 -2.85 4.69
N GLU A 317 -25.61 -1.72 5.19
CA GLU A 317 -26.31 -0.71 4.39
C GLU A 317 -25.41 -0.11 3.30
N LEU A 318 -24.15 0.20 3.63
CA LEU A 318 -23.16 0.68 2.65
C LEU A 318 -22.94 -0.34 1.54
N VAL A 319 -22.63 -1.59 1.89
CA VAL A 319 -22.39 -2.66 0.91
C VAL A 319 -23.61 -2.90 0.04
N GLN A 320 -24.81 -2.94 0.63
CA GLN A 320 -26.06 -3.13 -0.11
C GLN A 320 -26.31 -1.98 -1.10
N ARG A 321 -26.14 -0.74 -0.64
CA ARG A 321 -26.33 0.46 -1.46
C ARG A 321 -25.36 0.50 -2.64
N GLU A 322 -24.07 0.26 -2.42
CA GLU A 322 -23.07 0.31 -3.49
C GLU A 322 -23.20 -0.88 -4.45
N THR A 323 -23.51 -2.07 -3.96
CA THR A 323 -23.78 -3.25 -4.82
C THR A 323 -25.02 -3.05 -5.68
N ALA A 324 -26.07 -2.38 -5.16
CA ALA A 324 -27.27 -2.07 -5.93
C ALA A 324 -27.02 -1.07 -7.07
N LYS A 325 -26.10 -0.10 -6.89
CA LYS A 325 -25.71 0.82 -7.98
C LYS A 325 -25.06 0.07 -9.14
N LEU A 326 -24.26 -0.95 -8.84
CA LEU A 326 -23.57 -1.79 -9.83
C LEU A 326 -24.48 -2.81 -10.53
N GLY A 327 -25.69 -3.04 -10.02
CA GLY A 327 -26.69 -3.94 -10.63
C GLY A 327 -27.64 -3.25 -11.61
N ARG A 328 -27.60 -1.91 -11.72
CA ARG A 328 -28.39 -1.17 -12.70
C ARG A 328 -27.62 -1.13 -14.04
N PRO A 329 -28.19 -1.63 -15.16
CA PRO A 329 -27.58 -1.41 -16.47
C PRO A 329 -27.44 0.11 -16.67
N GLY A 330 -26.25 0.54 -17.11
CA GLY A 330 -25.89 1.94 -17.25
C GLY A 330 -26.95 2.71 -18.06
N ARG A 331 -27.31 3.90 -17.56
CA ARG A 331 -27.98 4.93 -18.35
C ARG A 331 -26.93 5.71 -19.12
#